data_AF-A0A3B7DA78-F1
#
_entry.id   AF-A0A3B7DA78-F1
#
_cell.length_a   1.000
_cell.length_b   1.000
_cell.length_c   1.000
_cell.angle_alpha   90.00
_cell.angle_beta   90.00
_cell.angle_gamma   90.00
#
_symmetry.space_group_name_H-M   'P 1'
#
loop_
_entity.id
_entity.type
_entity.pdbx_description
1 polymer ?
#
loop_
_entity_poly.entity_id
_entity_poly.type
_entity_poly.pdbx_seq_one_letter_code
_entity_poly.pdbx_strand_id
1 'polypeptide(L)'
;MEPGSHRLLTNRVGDAIAEAFTVKTGLTLTDMTCPESELDGAAGAVMTCEAATTGGRSGPVVLTVQGAEGTRVDFSWRLGDS
;
A
#
# COMPACT_ATOMS: atom_id res chain seq x y z
N MET A 1 14.21 0.89 -20.70
CA MET A 1 13.09 -0.07 -20.83
C MET A 1 12.13 0.20 -19.70
N GLU A 2 10.88 0.41 -20.03
CA GLU A 2 9.84 1.02 -19.18
C GLU A 2 9.53 0.16 -17.94
N PRO A 3 9.46 0.72 -16.72
CA PRO A 3 8.91 0.02 -15.56
C PRO A 3 7.38 0.00 -15.69
N GLY A 4 6.88 -0.80 -16.63
CA GLY A 4 5.58 -0.59 -17.25
C GLY A 4 4.47 -1.62 -16.98
N SER A 5 4.74 -2.88 -16.62
CA SER A 5 3.70 -3.89 -16.93
C SER A 5 3.42 -5.03 -15.95
N HIS A 6 4.15 -5.21 -14.84
CA HIS A 6 3.72 -6.09 -13.73
C HIS A 6 3.65 -5.36 -12.38
N ARG A 7 3.44 -4.03 -12.46
CA ARG A 7 3.60 -3.08 -11.37
C ARG A 7 2.29 -2.99 -10.58
N LEU A 8 2.14 -3.72 -9.48
CA LEU A 8 1.28 -3.24 -8.39
C LEU A 8 1.93 -1.97 -7.87
N LEU A 9 1.56 -0.84 -8.47
CA LEU A 9 2.05 0.46 -8.06
C LEU A 9 1.61 0.66 -6.62
N THR A 10 2.55 0.91 -5.72
CA THR A 10 2.29 1.46 -4.38
C THR A 10 1.24 2.57 -4.44
N ASN A 11 1.28 3.39 -5.49
CA ASN A 11 0.29 4.43 -5.74
C ASN A 11 -1.15 3.91 -5.94
N ARG A 12 -1.34 2.79 -6.64
CA ARG A 12 -2.66 2.14 -6.83
C ARG A 12 -3.18 1.55 -5.51
N VAL A 13 -2.30 0.94 -4.73
CA VAL A 13 -2.66 0.40 -3.42
C VAL A 13 -2.98 1.54 -2.46
N GLY A 14 -2.16 2.59 -2.44
CA GLY A 14 -2.38 3.81 -1.68
C GLY A 14 -3.74 4.43 -1.99
N ASP A 15 -4.07 4.60 -3.28
CA ASP A 15 -5.38 5.11 -3.73
C ASP A 15 -6.53 4.18 -3.28
N ALA A 16 -6.39 2.86 -3.47
CA ALA A 16 -7.40 1.89 -3.07
C ALA A 16 -7.65 1.84 -1.56
N ILE A 17 -6.62 2.10 -0.74
CA ILE A 17 -6.76 2.12 0.72
C ILE A 17 -6.98 3.54 1.28
N ALA A 18 -6.85 4.61 0.48
CA ALA A 18 -6.91 5.99 0.95
C ALA A 18 -8.24 6.31 1.64
N GLU A 19 -9.36 5.87 1.05
CA GLU A 19 -10.69 6.00 1.66
C GLU A 19 -10.77 5.27 3.00
N ALA A 20 -10.41 3.98 3.00
CA ALA A 20 -10.51 3.14 4.19
C ALA A 20 -9.52 3.58 5.30
N PHE A 21 -8.35 4.09 4.91
CA PHE A 21 -7.37 4.73 5.79
C PHE A 21 -7.96 5.99 6.43
N THR A 22 -8.59 6.86 5.63
CA THR A 22 -9.23 8.08 6.12
C THR A 22 -10.37 7.78 7.07
N VAL A 23 -11.20 6.78 6.77
CA VAL A 23 -12.29 6.36 7.66
C VAL A 23 -11.76 5.78 8.98
N LYS A 24 -10.67 5.00 8.93
CA LYS A 24 -10.10 4.32 10.11
C LYS A 24 -9.30 5.27 11.01
N THR A 25 -8.54 6.18 10.42
CA THR A 25 -7.60 7.07 11.14
C THR A 25 -8.13 8.48 11.33
N GLY A 26 -9.12 8.90 10.53
CA GLY A 26 -9.53 10.29 10.40
C GLY A 26 -8.53 11.18 9.62
N LEU A 27 -7.49 10.60 9.03
CA LEU A 27 -6.42 11.32 8.32
C LEU A 27 -6.49 11.05 6.82
N THR A 28 -6.40 12.09 6.00
CA THR A 28 -6.34 11.91 4.54
C THR A 28 -4.95 11.47 4.14
N LEU A 29 -4.87 10.32 3.49
CA LEU A 29 -3.63 9.85 2.86
C LEU A 29 -3.29 10.78 1.70
N THR A 30 -2.09 11.38 1.73
CA THR A 30 -1.60 12.28 0.67
C THR A 30 -0.49 11.65 -0.16
N ASP A 31 0.36 10.85 0.47
CA ASP A 31 1.45 10.16 -0.20
C ASP A 31 1.69 8.81 0.49
N MET A 32 2.29 7.86 -0.24
CA MET A 32 2.69 6.58 0.32
C MET A 32 4.02 6.17 -0.27
N THR A 33 5.01 6.01 0.60
CA THR A 33 6.37 5.63 0.24
C THR A 33 6.63 4.21 0.75
N CYS A 34 6.78 3.24 -0.15
CA CYS A 34 7.24 1.90 0.19
C CYS A 34 8.75 1.78 -0.06
N PRO A 35 9.52 1.09 0.82
CA PRO A 35 10.96 0.88 0.64
C PRO A 35 11.27 0.05 -0.60
N GLU A 36 10.37 -0.87 -0.96
CA GLU A 36 10.42 -1.60 -2.22
C GLU A 36 9.38 -0.98 -3.18
N SER A 37 9.85 -0.44 -4.30
CA SER A 37 8.98 0.12 -5.36
C SER A 37 8.18 -0.95 -6.11
N GLU A 38 8.49 -2.21 -5.84
CA GLU A 38 7.94 -3.39 -6.48
C GLU A 38 7.27 -4.21 -5.38
N LEU A 39 5.94 -4.19 -5.35
CA LEU A 39 5.20 -5.25 -4.72
C LEU A 39 5.53 -6.53 -5.48
N ASP A 40 6.36 -7.38 -4.89
CA ASP A 40 6.49 -8.74 -5.38
C ASP A 40 5.10 -9.36 -5.25
N GLY A 41 4.42 -9.56 -6.39
CA GLY A 41 3.06 -10.08 -6.45
C GLY A 41 2.93 -11.52 -5.94
N ALA A 42 3.97 -12.04 -5.30
CA ALA A 42 3.97 -13.29 -4.59
C ALA A 42 2.89 -13.31 -3.48
N ALA A 43 2.05 -14.34 -3.52
CA ALA A 43 1.13 -14.64 -2.44
C ALA A 43 1.89 -14.83 -1.12
N GLY A 44 1.48 -14.11 -0.07
CA GLY A 44 2.14 -14.11 1.23
C GLY A 44 3.23 -13.04 1.39
N ALA A 45 3.49 -12.22 0.37
CA ALA A 45 4.42 -11.10 0.51
C ALA A 45 3.89 -10.07 1.51
N VAL A 46 4.73 -9.66 2.46
CA VAL A 46 4.43 -8.63 3.44
C VAL A 46 5.42 -7.50 3.27
N MET A 47 4.92 -6.27 3.26
CA MET A 47 5.76 -5.08 3.21
C MET A 47 5.24 -4.00 4.14
N THR A 48 6.15 -3.14 4.55
CA THR A 48 5.83 -1.98 5.38
C THR A 48 6.13 -0.73 4.57
N CYS A 49 5.13 0.11 4.40
CA CYS A 49 5.20 1.38 3.68
C CYS A 49 4.93 2.52 4.65
N GLU A 50 5.48 3.70 4.40
CA GLU A 50 5.14 4.91 5.14
C GLU A 50 4.03 5.67 4.42
N ALA A 51 2.90 5.80 5.09
CA ALA A 51 1.79 6.64 4.66
C ALA A 51 2.00 8.05 5.19
N ALA A 52 2.12 9.04 4.30
CA ALA A 52 2.10 10.45 4.66
C ALA A 52 0.67 11.00 4.55
N THR A 53 0.29 11.82 5.52
CA THR A 53 -1.07 12.38 5.61
C THR A 53 -1.10 13.90 5.65
N THR A 54 -2.26 14.48 5.32
CA THR A 54 -2.52 15.90 5.53
C THR A 54 -2.40 16.23 7.02
N GLY A 55 -1.36 16.99 7.37
CA GLY A 55 -1.02 17.32 8.77
C GLY A 55 0.41 16.97 9.15
N GLY A 56 1.21 16.43 8.22
CA GLY A 56 2.62 16.11 8.46
C GLY A 56 2.82 14.87 9.33
N ARG A 57 1.76 14.08 9.53
CA ARG A 57 1.86 12.78 10.21
C ARG A 57 2.19 11.73 9.16
N SER A 58 3.31 11.04 9.36
CA SER A 58 3.61 9.78 8.69
C SER A 58 3.35 8.62 9.64
N GLY A 59 2.86 7.51 9.10
CA GLY A 59 2.66 6.29 9.88
C GLY A 59 3.01 5.05 9.06
N PRO A 60 3.56 4.00 9.70
CA PRO A 60 3.81 2.75 9.01
C PRO A 60 2.49 2.08 8.64
N VAL A 61 2.42 1.53 7.43
CA VAL A 61 1.30 0.76 6.89
C VAL A 61 1.87 -0.55 6.40
N VAL A 62 1.40 -1.64 7.00
CA VAL A 62 1.77 -2.99 6.61
C VAL A 62 0.78 -3.48 5.56
N LEU A 63 1.28 -3.77 4.37
CA LEU A 63 0.55 -4.42 3.29
C LEU A 63 0.91 -5.90 3.27
N THR A 64 -0.09 -6.73 3.02
CA THR A 64 0.05 -8.18 2.91
C THR A 64 -0.68 -8.63 1.65
N VAL A 65 0.06 -9.14 0.67
CA VAL A 65 -0.51 -9.75 -0.52
C VAL A 65 -1.04 -11.12 -0.12
N GLN A 66 -2.34 -11.33 -0.20
CA GLN A 66 -2.92 -12.65 0.09
C GLN A 66 -2.75 -13.59 -1.11
N GLY A 67 -2.82 -13.05 -2.32
CA GLY A 67 -2.55 -13.80 -3.54
C GLY A 67 -2.84 -13.01 -4.81
N ALA A 68 -2.19 -13.41 -5.89
CA ALA A 68 -2.49 -12.90 -7.23
C ALA A 68 -3.07 -14.05 -8.06
N GLU A 69 -4.37 -14.01 -8.33
CA GLU A 69 -5.07 -14.94 -9.22
C GLU A 69 -5.36 -14.27 -10.56
N GLY A 70 -4.55 -14.60 -11.57
CA GLY A 70 -4.68 -14.05 -12.91
C GLY A 70 -4.47 -12.53 -12.93
N THR A 71 -5.54 -11.77 -13.13
CA THR A 71 -5.53 -10.30 -13.12
C THR A 71 -6.02 -9.70 -11.80
N ARG A 72 -6.44 -10.53 -10.84
CA ARG A 72 -6.98 -10.09 -9.56
C ARG A 72 -5.93 -10.32 -8.48
N VAL A 73 -5.53 -9.24 -7.81
CA VAL A 73 -4.61 -9.32 -6.68
C VAL A 73 -5.41 -9.02 -5.42
N ASP A 74 -5.47 -10.01 -4.53
CA ASP A 74 -6.02 -9.84 -3.20
C ASP A 74 -4.92 -9.40 -2.25
N PHE A 75 -5.17 -8.31 -1.54
CA PHE A 75 -4.26 -7.77 -0.57
C PHE A 75 -5.03 -7.23 0.62
N SER A 76 -4.40 -7.29 1.78
CA SER A 76 -4.87 -6.71 3.02
C SER A 76 -3.88 -5.67 3.52
N TRP A 77 -4.38 -4.68 4.24
CA TRP A 77 -3.56 -3.63 4.81
C TRP A 77 -3.95 -3.38 6.26
N ARG A 78 -2.95 -3.02 7.06
CA ARG A 78 -3.12 -2.60 8.44
C ARG A 78 -2.16 -1.46 8.77
N LEU A 79 -2.53 -0.64 9.74
CA LEU A 79 -1.59 0.33 10.31
C LEU A 79 -0.55 -0.48 11.09
N GLY A 80 0.72 -0.20 10.85
CA GLY A 80 1.78 -0.66 11.74
C GLY A 80 1.59 0.05 13.07
N ASP A 81 1.50 -0.72 14.15
CA ASP A 81 1.51 -0.19 15.50
C ASP A 81 2.92 0.36 15.75
N SER A 82 3.04 1.67 15.95
CA SER A 82 4.28 2.35 16.34
C SER A 82 4.41 2.36 17.85
#